data_AF-A0A936E9S3-F1
#
_entry.id   AF-A0A936E9S3-F1
#
_cell.length_a   1.000
_cell.length_b   1.000
_cell.length_c   1.000
_cell.angle_alpha   90.00
_cell.angle_beta   90.00
_cell.angle_gamma   90.00
#
_symmetry.space_group_name_H-M   'P 1'
#
loop_
_entity.id
_entity.type
_entity.pdbx_description
1 polymer ?
#
loop_
_entity_poly.entity_id
_entity_poly.type
_entity_poly.pdbx_seq_one_letter_code
_entity_poly.pdbx_strand_id
1 'polypeptide(L)'
;MKNTPLCLLLPAALLAALSAGTVRAQTPDTGRYAWQFPVAGTVDTSASDLVDELRHEVQRILDAGHLAPLYVSTSDQESVGYTVYQEPGRIVTTLAWAYPHLTAAQQTAVRLYVAAEFADARFSPWGVTAGGKNGNTNYPLPRGVGTPREEHPKTKWWYERSDFGNNRPFLHPLYGAWLHGWRTGDWAAVDAAWPAIRSRYNNYADSDEARLYGGMAVHIAIARLAERAGDFATRDAALARLQTRLAAGLDFAAIEQIARGAAGEEWRSPYGSYPNMYDNRMNGTTVRGWPWLNLSPEIGRYLGEAAPALRTAVLTRFDEGRAALPFWWLPKLSYFTRSWTGDEGSGVLSEVMGMMTPIERWVLQADAATLASRLRGSPFGRGDCHWIEALVQAIEAHSPVAWRDVRYPALPLETWRTETFGAEASSPAAQDLADWDGDGRVNLLERALGTNALAADAAPLAFGTVTLGADTFPTFSYSRDKTAWDLNYLVETSTDLATWTSGAEATAGVAILDQGRLEQITERALQTSASGPRRFFRLRVTRAP
;
A
#
# COMPACT_ATOMS: atom_id res chain seq x y z
N MET A 1 23.75 -5.33 38.05
CA MET A 1 23.12 -4.27 38.86
C MET A 1 21.67 -4.16 38.42
N LYS A 2 20.74 -4.10 39.38
CA LYS A 2 19.30 -4.36 39.20
C LYS A 2 18.61 -3.23 38.42
N ASN A 3 17.90 -3.60 37.35
CA ASN A 3 17.00 -2.75 36.57
C ASN A 3 15.86 -2.22 37.47
N THR A 4 15.68 -0.90 37.49
CA THR A 4 14.56 -0.23 38.15
C THR A 4 13.93 0.73 37.14
N PRO A 5 12.65 0.62 36.78
CA PRO A 5 11.98 1.59 35.90
C PRO A 5 11.52 2.80 36.73
N LEU A 6 11.84 4.01 36.26
CA LEU A 6 11.44 5.29 36.88
C LEU A 6 9.99 5.65 36.48
N CYS A 7 9.22 6.18 37.44
CA CYS A 7 7.78 6.41 37.36
C CYS A 7 7.50 7.90 37.67
N LEU A 8 6.83 8.63 36.77
CA LEU A 8 6.33 10.00 37.02
C LEU A 8 4.87 9.95 37.52
N LEU A 9 4.57 10.69 38.60
CA LEU A 9 3.23 10.82 39.20
C LEU A 9 2.92 12.32 39.41
N LEU A 10 1.82 12.82 38.86
CA LEU A 10 1.29 14.18 39.12
C LEU A 10 -0.25 14.14 39.29
N PRO A 11 -0.83 14.92 40.21
CA PRO A 11 -2.29 15.03 40.37
C PRO A 11 -2.86 16.21 39.55
N ALA A 12 -3.96 16.01 38.80
CA ALA A 12 -4.68 17.10 38.12
C ALA A 12 -6.20 16.97 38.26
N ALA A 13 -6.86 18.09 38.54
CA ALA A 13 -8.31 18.24 38.69
C ALA A 13 -9.01 18.37 37.31
N LEU A 14 -10.18 17.74 37.17
CA LEU A 14 -10.89 17.51 35.91
C LEU A 14 -12.06 18.50 35.72
N LEU A 15 -12.22 19.06 34.51
CA LEU A 15 -13.49 19.54 33.98
C LEU A 15 -13.79 18.75 32.70
N ALA A 16 -14.90 17.99 32.67
CA ALA A 16 -15.32 17.19 31.53
C ALA A 16 -16.64 17.73 30.95
N ALA A 17 -16.66 17.99 29.64
CA ALA A 17 -17.87 18.23 28.88
C ALA A 17 -18.27 16.93 28.14
N LEU A 18 -19.46 16.41 28.41
CA LEU A 18 -20.02 15.23 27.74
C LEU A 18 -20.63 15.63 26.38
N SER A 19 -20.36 14.84 25.34
CA SER A 19 -21.19 14.80 24.14
C SER A 19 -21.61 13.36 23.85
N ALA A 20 -22.92 13.15 23.67
CA ALA A 20 -23.53 11.86 23.38
C ALA A 20 -23.51 11.62 21.85
N GLY A 21 -22.95 10.50 21.41
CA GLY A 21 -22.84 10.13 20.00
C GLY A 21 -24.04 9.33 19.50
N THR A 22 -24.70 9.85 18.46
CA THR A 22 -25.57 9.08 17.56
C THR A 22 -24.72 8.20 16.63
N VAL A 23 -25.22 7.00 16.30
CA VAL A 23 -24.58 6.08 15.34
C VAL A 23 -24.58 6.73 13.96
N ARG A 24 -23.44 7.33 13.58
CA ARG A 24 -23.19 7.84 12.22
C ARG A 24 -22.97 6.68 11.25
N ALA A 25 -23.46 6.83 10.01
CA ALA A 25 -23.02 6.02 8.88
C ALA A 25 -21.48 5.99 8.84
N GLN A 26 -20.92 4.78 8.75
CA GLN A 26 -19.48 4.54 8.83
C GLN A 26 -18.79 5.20 7.62
N THR A 27 -18.34 6.43 7.79
CA THR A 27 -17.58 7.15 6.75
C THR A 27 -16.15 6.64 6.81
N PRO A 28 -15.58 6.13 5.69
CA PRO A 28 -14.21 5.65 5.69
C PRO A 28 -13.20 6.75 6.07
N ASP A 29 -12.22 6.40 6.89
CA ASP A 29 -11.12 7.29 7.29
C ASP A 29 -10.19 7.56 6.10
N THR A 30 -10.56 8.54 5.29
CA THR A 30 -9.82 8.90 4.07
C THR A 30 -8.40 9.34 4.40
N GLY A 31 -8.17 9.99 5.55
CA GLY A 31 -6.84 10.44 5.96
C GLY A 31 -5.89 9.25 6.17
N ARG A 32 -6.35 8.23 6.89
CA ARG A 32 -5.59 6.99 7.10
C ARG A 32 -5.23 6.29 5.78
N TYR A 33 -6.18 6.10 4.87
CA TYR A 33 -5.91 5.41 3.61
C TYR A 33 -5.12 6.27 2.60
N ALA A 34 -5.22 7.60 2.68
CA ALA A 34 -4.45 8.49 1.82
C ALA A 34 -2.99 8.59 2.26
N TRP A 35 -2.72 8.63 3.56
CA TRP A 35 -1.40 9.02 4.07
C TRP A 35 -0.58 7.89 4.65
N GLN A 36 -1.21 6.79 5.07
CA GLN A 36 -0.45 5.66 5.60
C GLN A 36 -0.04 4.68 4.50
N PHE A 37 1.23 4.26 4.53
CA PHE A 37 1.79 3.24 3.65
C PHE A 37 2.44 2.12 4.49
N PRO A 38 2.38 0.85 4.06
CA PRO A 38 3.03 -0.23 4.79
C PRO A 38 4.54 -0.18 4.60
N VAL A 39 5.28 -0.11 5.70
CA VAL A 39 6.74 -0.18 5.72
C VAL A 39 7.14 -1.51 6.35
N ALA A 40 7.77 -2.36 5.55
CA ALA A 40 8.42 -3.58 6.00
C ALA A 40 9.64 -3.24 6.85
N GLY A 41 9.79 -3.89 8.00
CA GLY A 41 11.00 -3.82 8.82
C GLY A 41 12.14 -4.63 8.21
N THR A 42 13.12 -5.01 9.04
CA THR A 42 14.19 -5.91 8.63
C THR A 42 13.61 -7.26 8.18
N VAL A 43 13.89 -7.63 6.93
CA VAL A 43 13.48 -8.91 6.35
C VAL A 43 14.32 -10.03 6.94
N ASP A 44 13.65 -11.05 7.47
CA ASP A 44 14.32 -12.24 8.03
C ASP A 44 15.11 -13.01 6.96
N THR A 45 16.24 -13.58 7.34
CA THR A 45 17.12 -14.36 6.44
C THR A 45 16.46 -15.59 5.81
N SER A 46 15.33 -16.07 6.35
CA SER A 46 14.51 -17.11 5.73
C SER A 46 13.95 -16.73 4.34
N ALA A 47 13.97 -15.44 3.97
CA ALA A 47 13.55 -14.97 2.65
C ALA A 47 14.72 -14.88 1.63
N SER A 48 15.94 -15.29 1.98
CA SER A 48 17.12 -15.11 1.11
C SER A 48 16.95 -15.67 -0.30
N ASP A 49 16.39 -16.88 -0.45
CA ASP A 49 16.15 -17.49 -1.77
C ASP A 49 15.18 -16.67 -2.62
N LEU A 50 14.14 -16.09 -2.00
CA LEU A 50 13.18 -15.22 -2.68
C LEU A 50 13.84 -13.90 -3.11
N VAL A 51 14.73 -13.35 -2.28
CA VAL A 51 15.48 -12.13 -2.60
C VAL A 51 16.44 -12.36 -3.76
N ASP A 52 17.11 -13.51 -3.81
CA ASP A 52 18.01 -13.85 -4.91
C ASP A 52 17.25 -14.06 -6.23
N GLU A 53 16.09 -14.71 -6.19
CA GLU A 53 15.19 -14.83 -7.34
C GLU A 53 14.70 -13.45 -7.81
N LEU A 54 14.35 -12.54 -6.89
CA LEU A 54 13.93 -11.18 -7.23
C LEU A 54 15.05 -10.43 -7.95
N ARG A 55 16.28 -10.53 -7.44
CA ARG A 55 17.46 -9.90 -8.05
C ARG A 55 17.73 -10.47 -9.44
N HIS A 56 17.54 -11.77 -9.64
CA HIS A 56 17.66 -12.41 -10.95
C HIS A 56 16.65 -11.83 -11.95
N GLU A 57 15.36 -11.79 -11.58
CA GLU A 57 14.30 -11.27 -12.45
C GLU A 57 14.46 -9.78 -12.75
N VAL A 58 14.89 -8.98 -11.77
CA VAL A 58 15.18 -7.56 -12.00
C VAL A 58 16.39 -7.38 -12.90
N GLN A 59 17.44 -8.19 -12.78
CA GLN A 59 18.57 -8.13 -13.71
C GLN A 59 18.12 -8.39 -15.15
N ARG A 60 17.24 -9.37 -15.37
CA ARG A 60 16.67 -9.65 -16.69
C ARG A 60 15.91 -8.45 -17.27
N ILE A 61 15.22 -7.65 -16.45
CA ILE A 61 14.58 -6.39 -16.88
C ILE A 61 15.64 -5.37 -17.29
N LEU A 62 16.63 -5.14 -16.43
CA LEU A 62 17.68 -4.14 -16.63
C LEU A 62 18.48 -4.40 -17.91
N ASP A 63 18.80 -5.66 -18.19
CA ASP A 63 19.54 -6.06 -19.39
C ASP A 63 18.75 -5.85 -20.69
N ALA A 64 17.42 -5.85 -20.63
CA ALA A 64 16.55 -5.72 -21.80
C ALA A 64 16.21 -4.27 -22.17
N GLY A 65 16.37 -3.32 -21.24
CA GLY A 65 15.89 -1.95 -21.40
C GLY A 65 14.36 -1.91 -21.55
N HIS A 66 13.86 -0.91 -22.28
CA HIS A 66 12.41 -0.72 -22.50
C HIS A 66 11.71 -2.03 -22.88
N LEU A 67 10.70 -2.43 -22.12
CA LEU A 67 9.97 -3.67 -22.38
C LEU A 67 8.73 -3.41 -23.23
N ALA A 68 8.51 -4.26 -24.22
CA ALA A 68 7.25 -4.32 -24.96
C ALA A 68 6.13 -4.93 -24.09
N PRO A 69 4.85 -4.76 -24.45
CA PRO A 69 3.76 -5.52 -23.86
C PRO A 69 3.98 -7.04 -23.98
N LEU A 70 3.48 -7.82 -23.01
CA LEU A 70 3.58 -9.28 -23.01
C LEU A 70 2.45 -9.88 -23.87
N TYR A 71 2.80 -10.64 -24.90
CA TYR A 71 1.85 -11.42 -25.69
C TYR A 71 1.68 -12.83 -25.12
N VAL A 72 0.42 -13.23 -24.92
CA VAL A 72 0.02 -14.56 -24.46
C VAL A 72 -0.96 -15.16 -25.47
N SER A 73 -0.70 -16.39 -25.90
CA SER A 73 -1.52 -17.13 -26.85
C SER A 73 -1.49 -18.60 -26.49
N THR A 74 -2.59 -19.05 -25.90
CA THR A 74 -2.77 -20.39 -25.34
C THR A 74 -4.14 -21.00 -25.70
N SER A 75 -4.82 -20.40 -26.67
CA SER A 75 -6.15 -20.79 -27.15
C SER A 75 -6.11 -21.69 -28.37
N ASP A 76 -7.26 -22.27 -28.66
CA ASP A 76 -7.58 -23.05 -29.85
C ASP A 76 -7.76 -22.19 -31.11
N GLN A 77 -7.92 -20.87 -30.96
CA GLN A 77 -8.13 -19.93 -32.05
C GLN A 77 -6.82 -19.27 -32.49
N GLU A 78 -6.45 -19.51 -33.75
CA GLU A 78 -5.32 -18.82 -34.41
C GLU A 78 -5.49 -17.29 -34.47
N SER A 79 -6.70 -16.79 -34.20
CA SER A 79 -7.11 -15.41 -34.41
C SER A 79 -7.27 -14.55 -33.16
N VAL A 80 -6.86 -15.04 -31.97
CA VAL A 80 -7.03 -14.30 -30.72
C VAL A 80 -5.74 -14.38 -29.89
N GLY A 81 -5.16 -13.21 -29.63
CA GLY A 81 -3.96 -13.06 -28.81
C GLY A 81 -4.22 -12.07 -27.69
N TYR A 82 -3.81 -12.41 -26.47
CA TYR A 82 -3.99 -11.57 -25.31
C TYR A 82 -2.71 -10.80 -25.02
N THR A 83 -2.81 -9.48 -24.85
CA THR A 83 -1.65 -8.63 -24.54
C THR A 83 -1.80 -8.03 -23.14
N VAL A 84 -0.79 -8.19 -22.31
CA VAL A 84 -0.71 -7.67 -20.94
C VAL A 84 0.36 -6.58 -20.89
N TYR A 85 0.26 -5.65 -19.94
CA TYR A 85 1.24 -4.57 -19.76
C TYR A 85 1.28 -3.58 -20.93
N GLN A 86 0.09 -3.24 -21.45
CA GLN A 86 -0.08 -2.20 -22.46
C GLN A 86 -0.12 -0.80 -21.84
N GLU A 87 -0.06 -0.69 -20.52
CA GLU A 87 -0.03 0.55 -19.76
C GLU A 87 1.41 1.10 -19.71
N PRO A 88 1.72 2.24 -20.36
CA PRO A 88 3.04 2.86 -20.27
C PRO A 88 3.46 3.09 -18.81
N GLY A 89 4.70 2.72 -18.49
CA GLY A 89 5.29 2.87 -17.16
C GLY A 89 4.77 1.85 -16.14
N ARG A 90 4.00 0.84 -16.54
CA ARG A 90 3.57 -0.27 -15.67
C ARG A 90 4.73 -0.89 -14.89
N ILE A 91 5.89 -1.02 -15.54
CA ILE A 91 7.10 -1.62 -14.96
C ILE A 91 7.70 -0.76 -13.83
N VAL A 92 7.44 0.54 -13.81
CA VAL A 92 7.98 1.47 -12.80
C VAL A 92 7.47 1.11 -11.41
N THR A 93 6.19 0.74 -11.28
CA THR A 93 5.62 0.25 -10.01
C THR A 93 6.36 -1.00 -9.50
N THR A 94 6.61 -1.95 -10.40
CA THR A 94 7.31 -3.20 -10.07
C THR A 94 8.74 -2.95 -9.61
N LEU A 95 9.48 -2.11 -10.34
CA LEU A 95 10.86 -1.77 -9.98
C LEU A 95 10.93 -0.98 -8.67
N ALA A 96 9.96 -0.09 -8.40
CA ALA A 96 9.88 0.64 -7.14
C ALA A 96 9.60 -0.28 -5.94
N TRP A 97 8.76 -1.31 -6.12
CA TRP A 97 8.56 -2.36 -5.11
C TRP A 97 9.84 -3.15 -4.86
N ALA A 98 10.52 -3.60 -5.92
CA ALA A 98 11.73 -4.40 -5.81
C ALA A 98 12.91 -3.65 -5.17
N TYR A 99 12.99 -2.33 -5.39
CA TYR A 99 14.18 -1.51 -5.15
C TYR A 99 14.92 -1.74 -3.81
N PRO A 100 14.25 -1.78 -2.63
CA PRO A 100 14.98 -1.93 -1.36
C PRO A 100 15.68 -3.27 -1.18
N HIS A 101 15.28 -4.28 -1.96
CA HIS A 101 15.82 -5.65 -1.87
C HIS A 101 16.98 -5.90 -2.85
N LEU A 102 17.25 -4.92 -3.72
CA LEU A 102 18.27 -5.01 -4.77
C LEU A 102 19.67 -4.69 -4.25
N THR A 103 20.68 -5.14 -4.98
CA THR A 103 22.07 -4.73 -4.75
C THR A 103 22.27 -3.24 -5.08
N ALA A 104 23.31 -2.60 -4.55
CA ALA A 104 23.61 -1.19 -4.84
C ALA A 104 23.80 -0.90 -6.35
N ALA A 105 24.39 -1.85 -7.09
CA ALA A 105 24.54 -1.75 -8.54
C ALA A 105 23.19 -1.78 -9.26
N GLN A 106 22.32 -2.71 -8.88
CA GLN A 106 20.97 -2.81 -9.43
C GLN A 106 20.09 -1.62 -9.07
N GLN A 107 20.20 -1.09 -7.84
CA GLN A 107 19.51 0.14 -7.43
C GLN A 107 19.90 1.32 -8.33
N THR A 108 21.20 1.48 -8.61
CA THR A 108 21.70 2.50 -9.54
C THR A 108 21.12 2.30 -10.95
N ALA A 109 21.14 1.07 -11.45
CA ALA A 109 20.60 0.72 -12.76
C ALA A 109 19.08 0.93 -12.86
N VAL A 110 18.32 0.66 -11.80
CA VAL A 110 16.87 0.91 -11.74
C VAL A 110 16.56 2.40 -11.84
N ARG A 111 17.31 3.27 -11.15
CA ARG A 111 17.11 4.73 -11.29
C ARG A 111 17.35 5.19 -12.73
N LEU A 112 18.40 4.68 -13.38
CA LEU A 112 18.67 4.96 -14.80
C LEU A 112 17.57 4.43 -15.73
N TYR A 113 17.08 3.22 -15.47
CA TYR A 113 15.97 2.62 -16.23
C TYR A 113 14.71 3.49 -16.13
N VAL A 114 14.32 3.88 -14.92
CA VAL A 114 13.10 4.70 -14.70
C VAL A 114 13.26 6.10 -15.29
N ALA A 115 14.44 6.71 -15.19
CA ALA A 115 14.73 7.97 -15.86
C ALA A 115 14.55 7.86 -17.39
N ALA A 116 14.98 6.75 -18.00
CA ALA A 116 14.76 6.50 -19.43
C ALA A 116 13.27 6.33 -19.78
N GLU A 117 12.50 5.60 -18.97
CA GLU A 117 11.04 5.47 -19.14
C GLU A 117 10.35 6.83 -19.07
N PHE A 118 10.72 7.69 -18.12
CA PHE A 118 10.12 9.01 -17.94
C PHE A 118 10.49 10.00 -19.06
N ALA A 119 11.67 9.84 -19.67
CA ALA A 119 12.12 10.69 -20.76
C ALA A 119 11.46 10.37 -22.12
N ASP A 120 10.93 9.15 -22.31
CA ASP A 120 10.28 8.74 -23.56
C ASP A 120 8.74 8.87 -23.44
N ALA A 121 8.14 9.65 -24.34
CA ALA A 121 6.69 9.86 -24.38
C ALA A 121 5.89 8.57 -24.66
N ARG A 122 6.51 7.52 -25.21
CA ARG A 122 5.85 6.22 -25.44
C ARG A 122 5.75 5.40 -24.15
N PHE A 123 6.75 5.52 -23.27
CA PHE A 123 6.91 4.68 -22.09
C PHE A 123 6.51 5.37 -20.79
N SER A 124 6.60 6.69 -20.70
CA SER A 124 6.20 7.45 -19.50
C SER A 124 4.70 7.30 -19.19
N PRO A 125 4.27 7.18 -17.92
CA PRO A 125 2.84 7.07 -17.57
C PRO A 125 1.94 8.23 -18.06
N TRP A 126 2.51 9.40 -18.28
CA TRP A 126 1.82 10.64 -18.68
C TRP A 126 2.08 11.05 -20.13
N GLY A 127 2.85 10.26 -20.88
CA GLY A 127 3.22 10.60 -22.24
C GLY A 127 2.01 10.77 -23.17
N VAL A 128 2.23 11.53 -24.25
CA VAL A 128 1.26 11.75 -25.32
C VAL A 128 1.92 11.46 -26.66
N THR A 129 1.25 10.69 -27.50
CA THR A 129 1.75 10.35 -28.84
C THR A 129 0.62 10.53 -29.86
N ALA A 130 0.98 10.79 -31.12
CA ALA A 130 0.00 10.95 -32.20
C ALA A 130 -0.88 9.70 -32.42
N GLY A 131 -0.42 8.52 -32.00
CA GLY A 131 -1.11 7.25 -32.16
C GLY A 131 -1.84 6.73 -30.92
N GLY A 132 -1.75 7.41 -29.77
CA GLY A 132 -2.50 6.98 -28.59
C GLY A 132 -3.97 7.37 -28.66
N LYS A 133 -4.76 6.97 -27.66
CA LYS A 133 -6.21 7.20 -27.59
C LYS A 133 -6.57 8.66 -27.89
N ASN A 134 -7.23 8.87 -29.04
CA ASN A 134 -7.60 10.18 -29.59
C ASN A 134 -6.44 11.18 -29.77
N GLY A 135 -5.19 10.70 -29.90
CA GLY A 135 -3.99 11.54 -29.97
C GLY A 135 -3.61 12.27 -28.68
N ASN A 136 -4.36 12.05 -27.59
CA ASN A 136 -4.22 12.75 -26.31
C ASN A 136 -3.59 11.88 -25.21
N THR A 137 -3.15 10.68 -25.56
CA THR A 137 -2.43 9.77 -24.67
C THR A 137 -1.32 9.05 -25.43
N ASN A 138 -0.51 8.29 -24.72
CA ASN A 138 0.42 7.29 -25.26
C ASN A 138 -0.09 5.85 -25.07
N TYR A 139 -1.38 5.71 -24.79
CA TYR A 139 -2.02 4.45 -24.43
C TYR A 139 -2.91 3.96 -25.59
N PRO A 140 -2.93 2.65 -25.89
CA PRO A 140 -2.05 1.60 -25.33
C PRO A 140 -0.61 1.68 -25.89
N LEU A 141 0.36 1.18 -25.11
CA LEU A 141 1.74 0.99 -25.57
C LEU A 141 1.73 0.09 -26.83
N PRO A 142 2.30 0.54 -27.97
CA PRO A 142 2.31 -0.28 -29.17
C PRO A 142 3.10 -1.57 -28.97
N ARG A 143 2.60 -2.66 -29.52
CA ARG A 143 3.04 -4.00 -29.11
C ARG A 143 4.44 -4.40 -29.59
N GLY A 144 4.92 -3.77 -30.67
CA GLY A 144 6.29 -3.92 -31.18
C GLY A 144 7.28 -2.87 -30.65
N VAL A 145 6.90 -2.05 -29.66
CA VAL A 145 7.75 -0.99 -29.11
C VAL A 145 8.38 -1.48 -27.81
N GLY A 146 9.70 -1.66 -27.83
CA GLY A 146 10.48 -2.23 -26.73
C GLY A 146 10.96 -3.66 -27.01
N THR A 147 11.71 -4.22 -26.08
CA THR A 147 12.21 -5.59 -26.09
C THR A 147 11.08 -6.54 -25.68
N PRO A 148 10.79 -7.59 -26.47
CA PRO A 148 9.80 -8.60 -26.11
C PRO A 148 10.04 -9.23 -24.74
N ARG A 149 8.95 -9.55 -24.03
CA ARG A 149 9.00 -10.15 -22.68
C ARG A 149 9.08 -11.66 -22.73
N GLU A 150 8.64 -12.26 -23.82
CA GLU A 150 8.65 -13.69 -24.06
C GLU A 150 10.08 -14.19 -24.22
N GLU A 151 10.39 -15.36 -23.65
CA GLU A 151 11.67 -16.05 -23.90
C GLU A 151 11.81 -16.49 -25.36
N HIS A 152 10.69 -16.74 -26.02
CA HIS A 152 10.61 -17.10 -27.42
C HIS A 152 9.64 -16.15 -28.14
N PRO A 153 10.10 -14.94 -28.52
CA PRO A 153 9.25 -13.94 -29.15
C PRO A 153 8.65 -14.45 -30.45
N LYS A 154 7.37 -14.15 -30.67
CA LYS A 154 6.71 -14.51 -31.92
C LYS A 154 7.18 -13.57 -33.04
N THR A 155 7.56 -14.15 -34.17
CA THR A 155 7.90 -13.41 -35.39
C THR A 155 6.67 -12.92 -36.15
N LYS A 156 5.47 -13.40 -35.77
CA LYS A 156 4.19 -13.00 -36.35
C LYS A 156 3.05 -13.05 -35.35
N TRP A 157 2.22 -12.02 -35.39
CA TRP A 157 1.02 -11.85 -34.58
C TRP A 157 -0.17 -12.10 -35.51
N TRP A 158 -0.94 -13.14 -35.26
CA TRP A 158 -2.07 -13.51 -36.12
C TRP A 158 -3.35 -12.86 -35.59
N TYR A 159 -4.07 -12.15 -36.47
CA TYR A 159 -5.34 -11.46 -36.22
C TYR A 159 -5.38 -10.57 -34.96
N GLU A 160 -4.41 -9.66 -34.88
CA GLU A 160 -4.40 -8.59 -33.88
C GLU A 160 -5.58 -7.63 -34.07
N ARG A 161 -6.53 -7.67 -33.12
CA ARG A 161 -7.54 -6.63 -33.01
C ARG A 161 -6.91 -5.33 -32.54
N SER A 162 -7.08 -4.27 -33.33
CA SER A 162 -6.54 -2.94 -33.05
C SER A 162 -7.18 -2.26 -31.83
N ASP A 163 -8.37 -2.71 -31.42
CA ASP A 163 -9.09 -2.18 -30.27
C ASP A 163 -8.80 -2.93 -28.95
N PHE A 164 -8.08 -4.05 -29.01
CA PHE A 164 -7.77 -4.83 -27.82
C PHE A 164 -6.86 -4.03 -26.87
N GLY A 165 -7.31 -3.95 -25.61
CA GLY A 165 -6.64 -3.21 -24.55
C GLY A 165 -7.11 -1.77 -24.37
N ASN A 166 -7.85 -1.17 -25.31
CA ASN A 166 -8.18 0.27 -25.28
C ASN A 166 -8.96 0.78 -24.05
N ASN A 167 -9.55 -0.13 -23.30
CA ASN A 167 -10.32 0.19 -22.10
C ASN A 167 -9.60 -0.20 -20.81
N ARG A 168 -8.43 -0.88 -20.85
CA ARG A 168 -7.77 -1.34 -19.62
C ARG A 168 -7.39 -0.12 -18.76
N PRO A 169 -7.39 -0.27 -17.43
CA PRO A 169 -6.99 0.82 -16.56
C PRO A 169 -5.57 1.27 -16.89
N PHE A 170 -5.37 2.55 -17.19
CA PHE A 170 -4.07 3.12 -17.56
C PHE A 170 -3.61 4.23 -16.62
N LEU A 171 -4.43 4.65 -15.64
CA LEU A 171 -4.04 5.68 -14.67
C LEU A 171 -3.26 5.16 -13.47
N HIS A 172 -3.46 3.90 -13.12
CA HIS A 172 -2.79 3.29 -11.98
C HIS A 172 -1.24 3.35 -12.02
N PRO A 173 -0.53 3.42 -13.17
CA PRO A 173 0.93 3.60 -13.18
C PRO A 173 1.40 4.93 -12.60
N LEU A 174 0.53 5.94 -12.44
CA LEU A 174 0.88 7.17 -11.69
C LEU A 174 1.15 6.88 -10.21
N TYR A 175 0.60 5.79 -9.65
CA TYR A 175 1.01 5.29 -8.34
C TYR A 175 2.46 4.84 -8.33
N GLY A 176 2.93 4.23 -9.43
CA GLY A 176 4.33 3.85 -9.61
C GLY A 176 5.29 5.04 -9.57
N ALA A 177 4.89 6.20 -10.11
CA ALA A 177 5.72 7.41 -10.07
C ALA A 177 5.92 7.92 -8.63
N TRP A 178 4.84 7.98 -7.84
CA TRP A 178 4.94 8.29 -6.41
C TRP A 178 5.77 7.24 -5.65
N LEU A 179 5.48 5.96 -5.87
CA LEU A 179 6.14 4.86 -5.19
C LEU A 179 7.64 4.83 -5.51
N HIS A 180 8.04 5.15 -6.74
CA HIS A 180 9.43 5.27 -7.14
C HIS A 180 10.16 6.34 -6.35
N GLY A 181 9.64 7.57 -6.31
CA GLY A 181 10.25 8.63 -5.51
C GLY A 181 10.33 8.25 -4.02
N TRP A 182 9.28 7.62 -3.49
CA TRP A 182 9.23 7.17 -2.10
C TRP A 182 10.25 6.08 -1.76
N ARG A 183 10.27 4.99 -2.52
CA ARG A 183 11.10 3.80 -2.22
C ARG A 183 12.56 3.98 -2.59
N THR A 184 12.86 4.86 -3.54
CA THR A 184 14.24 5.07 -4.03
C THR A 184 14.89 6.35 -3.51
N GLY A 185 14.10 7.32 -3.05
CA GLY A 185 14.55 8.68 -2.75
C GLY A 185 14.84 9.54 -4.00
N ASP A 186 14.68 8.99 -5.21
CA ASP A 186 14.89 9.70 -6.47
C ASP A 186 13.65 10.53 -6.83
N TRP A 187 13.57 11.70 -6.22
CA TRP A 187 12.48 12.64 -6.46
C TRP A 187 12.72 13.57 -7.64
N ALA A 188 13.97 13.75 -8.09
CA ALA A 188 14.29 14.76 -9.10
C ALA A 188 13.52 14.54 -10.40
N ALA A 189 13.48 13.29 -10.88
CA ALA A 189 12.75 12.94 -12.11
C ALA A 189 11.21 13.03 -11.94
N VAL A 190 10.70 12.70 -10.75
CA VAL A 190 9.28 12.76 -10.42
C VAL A 190 8.80 14.21 -10.30
N ASP A 191 9.56 15.05 -9.59
CA ASP A 191 9.28 16.46 -9.37
C ASP A 191 9.29 17.22 -10.72
N ALA A 192 10.24 16.91 -11.61
CA ALA A 192 10.29 17.47 -12.96
C ALA A 192 9.07 17.07 -13.82
N ALA A 193 8.54 15.86 -13.63
CA ALA A 193 7.37 15.35 -14.34
C ALA A 193 6.02 15.83 -13.78
N TRP A 194 6.01 16.50 -12.62
CA TRP A 194 4.77 16.87 -11.92
C TRP A 194 3.72 17.58 -12.80
N PRO A 195 4.06 18.58 -13.64
CA PRO A 195 3.05 19.22 -14.49
C PRO A 195 2.34 18.24 -15.44
N ALA A 196 3.07 17.28 -16.00
CA ALA A 196 2.52 16.27 -16.91
C ALA A 196 1.70 15.22 -16.17
N ILE A 197 2.18 14.76 -15.00
CA ILE A 197 1.44 13.88 -14.09
C ILE A 197 0.09 14.49 -13.71
N ARG A 198 0.11 15.75 -13.25
CA ARG A 198 -1.09 16.50 -12.85
C ARG A 198 -2.07 16.65 -14.02
N SER A 199 -1.57 16.99 -15.21
CA SER A 199 -2.40 17.11 -16.41
C SER A 199 -3.07 15.77 -16.78
N ARG A 200 -2.30 14.68 -16.80
CA ARG A 200 -2.82 13.33 -17.06
C ARG A 200 -3.91 12.95 -16.07
N TYR A 201 -3.68 13.20 -14.78
CA TYR A 201 -4.69 12.93 -13.75
C TYR A 201 -5.96 13.76 -13.95
N ASN A 202 -5.85 15.08 -14.10
CA ASN A 202 -7.02 15.96 -14.20
C ASN A 202 -7.92 15.63 -15.40
N ASN A 203 -7.35 15.12 -16.50
CA ASN A 203 -8.11 14.71 -17.68
C ASN A 203 -8.94 13.43 -17.48
N TYR A 204 -8.57 12.57 -16.53
CA TYR A 204 -9.15 11.23 -16.41
C TYR A 204 -9.52 10.82 -14.96
N ALA A 205 -9.37 11.70 -13.97
CA ALA A 205 -9.66 11.41 -12.55
C ALA A 205 -11.12 11.00 -12.27
N ASP A 206 -12.03 11.28 -13.21
CA ASP A 206 -13.45 10.93 -13.11
C ASP A 206 -13.86 9.85 -14.14
N SER A 207 -12.89 9.10 -14.66
CA SER A 207 -13.14 7.89 -15.46
C SER A 207 -13.59 6.71 -14.59
N ASP A 208 -14.18 5.69 -15.22
CA ASP A 208 -14.62 4.47 -14.53
C ASP A 208 -13.47 3.68 -13.92
N GLU A 209 -12.30 3.65 -14.57
CA GLU A 209 -11.11 2.98 -14.02
C GLU A 209 -10.70 3.58 -12.67
N ALA A 210 -10.79 4.91 -12.49
CA ALA A 210 -10.45 5.58 -11.24
C ALA A 210 -11.47 5.30 -10.11
N ARG A 211 -12.62 4.71 -10.45
CA ARG A 211 -13.65 4.27 -9.50
C ARG A 211 -13.47 2.81 -9.06
N LEU A 212 -12.72 2.00 -9.80
CA LEU A 212 -12.39 0.63 -9.41
C LEU A 212 -11.41 0.64 -8.22
N TYR A 213 -11.48 -0.35 -7.32
CA TYR A 213 -10.58 -0.45 -6.18
C TYR A 213 -9.10 -0.42 -6.60
N GLY A 214 -8.75 -1.11 -7.69
CA GLY A 214 -7.40 -1.07 -8.26
C GLY A 214 -6.97 0.31 -8.75
N GLY A 215 -7.90 1.09 -9.29
CA GLY A 215 -7.65 2.43 -9.81
C GLY A 215 -7.69 3.54 -8.75
N MET A 216 -8.37 3.34 -7.60
CA MET A 216 -8.42 4.34 -6.51
C MET A 216 -7.03 4.73 -6.00
N ALA A 217 -6.02 3.88 -6.19
CA ALA A 217 -4.61 4.14 -5.91
C ALA A 217 -4.09 5.44 -6.59
N VAL A 218 -4.65 5.83 -7.75
CA VAL A 218 -4.26 7.07 -8.43
C VAL A 218 -4.55 8.30 -7.58
N HIS A 219 -5.69 8.33 -6.89
CA HIS A 219 -6.06 9.48 -6.05
C HIS A 219 -5.10 9.63 -4.86
N ILE A 220 -4.68 8.49 -4.28
CA ILE A 220 -3.69 8.45 -3.20
C ILE A 220 -2.35 9.00 -3.69
N ALA A 221 -1.86 8.49 -4.83
CA ALA A 221 -0.59 8.92 -5.40
C ALA A 221 -0.57 10.41 -5.71
N ILE A 222 -1.64 10.93 -6.29
CA ILE A 222 -1.74 12.34 -6.65
C ILE A 222 -1.87 13.23 -5.42
N ALA A 223 -2.61 12.83 -4.39
CA ALA A 223 -2.63 13.57 -3.13
C ALA A 223 -1.22 13.73 -2.54
N ARG A 224 -0.42 12.64 -2.56
CA ARG A 224 0.94 12.63 -2.03
C ARG A 224 1.93 13.44 -2.87
N LEU A 225 1.87 13.31 -4.20
CA LEU A 225 2.70 14.10 -5.11
C LEU A 225 2.35 15.59 -5.05
N ALA A 226 1.06 15.92 -4.96
CA ALA A 226 0.59 17.30 -4.85
C ALA A 226 1.01 17.95 -3.52
N GLU A 227 0.91 17.22 -2.40
CA GLU A 227 1.43 17.66 -1.09
C GLU A 227 2.93 17.99 -1.18
N ARG A 228 3.71 17.08 -1.78
CA ARG A 228 5.15 17.28 -2.00
C ARG A 228 5.45 18.50 -2.88
N ALA A 229 4.68 18.69 -3.95
CA ALA A 229 4.84 19.80 -4.88
C ALA A 229 4.31 21.15 -4.35
N GLY A 230 3.70 21.19 -3.16
CA GLY A 230 3.01 22.37 -2.64
C GLY A 230 1.73 22.75 -3.41
N ASP A 231 1.19 21.84 -4.22
CA ASP A 231 -0.05 22.03 -4.99
C ASP A 231 -1.27 21.59 -4.16
N PHE A 232 -1.58 22.36 -3.13
CA PHE A 232 -2.65 22.01 -2.19
C PHE A 232 -4.04 21.95 -2.83
N ALA A 233 -4.28 22.70 -3.92
CA ALA A 233 -5.54 22.63 -4.66
C ALA A 233 -5.72 21.25 -5.33
N THR A 234 -4.69 20.73 -6.00
CA THR A 234 -4.74 19.38 -6.59
C THR A 234 -4.80 18.30 -5.51
N ARG A 235 -4.07 18.48 -4.39
CA ARG A 235 -4.12 17.59 -3.23
C ARG A 235 -5.54 17.46 -2.70
N ASP A 236 -6.18 18.58 -2.38
CA ASP A 236 -7.52 18.60 -1.78
C ASP A 236 -8.57 18.02 -2.74
N ALA A 237 -8.44 18.30 -4.04
CA ALA A 237 -9.30 17.71 -5.07
C ALA A 237 -9.10 16.19 -5.22
N ALA A 238 -7.88 15.67 -5.02
CA ALA A 238 -7.61 14.23 -5.03
C ALA A 238 -8.15 13.54 -3.78
N LEU A 239 -7.99 14.15 -2.60
CA LEU A 239 -8.55 13.65 -1.33
C LEU A 239 -10.09 13.62 -1.36
N ALA A 240 -10.74 14.66 -1.88
CA ALA A 240 -12.20 14.71 -2.01
C ALA A 240 -12.74 13.61 -2.95
N ARG A 241 -12.03 13.35 -4.06
CA ARG A 241 -12.35 12.23 -4.96
C ARG A 241 -12.16 10.89 -4.25
N LEU A 242 -11.03 10.67 -3.59
CA LEU A 242 -10.77 9.45 -2.83
C LEU A 242 -11.86 9.22 -1.78
N GLN A 243 -12.22 10.23 -0.98
CA GLN A 243 -13.29 10.12 0.01
C GLN A 243 -14.62 9.65 -0.62
N THR A 244 -14.98 10.24 -1.75
CA THR A 244 -16.18 9.87 -2.50
C THR A 244 -16.09 8.42 -3.01
N ARG A 245 -14.93 7.99 -3.52
CA ARG A 245 -14.71 6.62 -4.03
C ARG A 245 -14.71 5.59 -2.91
N LEU A 246 -14.11 5.89 -1.76
CA LEU A 246 -14.14 5.02 -0.58
C LEU A 246 -15.56 4.91 -0.01
N ALA A 247 -16.35 5.99 0.00
CA ALA A 247 -17.74 5.92 0.44
C ALA A 247 -18.59 5.07 -0.49
N ALA A 248 -18.47 5.27 -1.81
CA ALA A 248 -19.17 4.46 -2.81
C ALA A 248 -18.69 3.00 -2.82
N GLY A 249 -17.41 2.76 -2.56
CA GLY A 249 -16.78 1.44 -2.53
C GLY A 249 -17.27 0.52 -1.42
N LEU A 250 -18.07 1.02 -0.46
CA LEU A 250 -18.74 0.17 0.52
C LEU A 250 -19.78 -0.74 -0.14
N ASP A 251 -20.32 -0.33 -1.29
CA ASP A 251 -21.19 -1.16 -2.14
C ASP A 251 -20.34 -1.90 -3.18
N PHE A 252 -19.94 -3.12 -2.82
CA PHE A 252 -19.17 -4.00 -3.71
C PHE A 252 -19.88 -4.27 -5.05
N ALA A 253 -21.21 -4.43 -5.04
CA ALA A 253 -21.97 -4.74 -6.24
C ALA A 253 -21.98 -3.56 -7.21
N ALA A 254 -22.01 -2.33 -6.70
CA ALA A 254 -21.86 -1.14 -7.53
C ALA A 254 -20.48 -1.07 -8.21
N ILE A 255 -19.39 -1.39 -7.49
CA ILE A 255 -18.04 -1.40 -8.09
C ILE A 255 -17.89 -2.54 -9.10
N GLU A 256 -18.48 -3.71 -8.82
CA GLU A 256 -18.53 -4.79 -9.79
C GLU A 256 -19.29 -4.39 -11.07
N GLN A 257 -20.39 -3.64 -10.94
CA GLN A 257 -21.15 -3.17 -12.09
C GLN A 257 -20.33 -2.19 -12.95
N ILE A 258 -19.46 -1.37 -12.35
CA ILE A 258 -18.50 -0.53 -13.09
C ILE A 258 -17.50 -1.42 -13.84
N ALA A 259 -16.94 -2.44 -13.18
CA ALA A 259 -15.98 -3.36 -13.79
C ALA A 259 -16.59 -4.25 -14.90
N ARG A 260 -17.91 -4.46 -14.87
CA ARG A 260 -18.68 -5.16 -15.90
C ARG A 260 -19.11 -4.25 -17.05
N GLY A 261 -19.33 -2.97 -16.79
CA GLY A 261 -19.91 -2.01 -17.74
C GLY A 261 -21.43 -2.10 -17.83
N ALA A 262 -22.06 -1.18 -18.57
CA ALA A 262 -23.51 -1.16 -18.77
C ALA A 262 -23.97 -2.34 -19.66
N ALA A 263 -25.23 -2.76 -19.52
CA ALA A 263 -25.81 -3.80 -20.36
C ALA A 263 -25.87 -3.36 -21.83
N GLY A 264 -25.35 -4.16 -22.75
CA GLY A 264 -25.13 -3.80 -24.16
C GLY A 264 -23.82 -3.03 -24.43
N GLU A 265 -23.15 -2.56 -23.37
CA GLU A 265 -21.83 -1.94 -23.41
C GLU A 265 -20.78 -2.79 -22.68
N GLU A 266 -21.07 -4.06 -22.35
CA GLU A 266 -20.08 -4.97 -21.76
C GLU A 266 -18.88 -5.14 -22.71
N TRP A 267 -19.10 -4.87 -24.01
CA TRP A 267 -18.08 -4.75 -25.04
C TRP A 267 -17.03 -3.65 -24.74
N ARG A 268 -17.38 -2.64 -23.93
CA ARG A 268 -16.62 -1.39 -23.67
C ARG A 268 -16.08 -1.26 -22.23
N SER A 269 -16.39 -2.21 -21.36
CA SER A 269 -15.85 -2.28 -20.00
C SER A 269 -14.33 -2.54 -20.01
N PRO A 270 -13.54 -2.29 -18.93
CA PRO A 270 -12.10 -2.05 -19.08
C PRO A 270 -11.32 -3.20 -19.75
N TYR A 271 -11.83 -4.42 -19.72
CA TYR A 271 -11.16 -5.59 -20.30
C TYR A 271 -11.73 -6.03 -21.66
N GLY A 272 -12.64 -5.23 -22.22
CA GLY A 272 -13.05 -5.31 -23.62
C GLY A 272 -13.84 -6.57 -23.99
N SER A 273 -13.89 -6.81 -25.29
CA SER A 273 -15.18 -6.76 -25.97
C SER A 273 -15.66 -8.10 -26.50
N TYR A 274 -14.70 -8.91 -26.88
CA TYR A 274 -14.86 -10.32 -26.92
C TYR A 274 -13.51 -10.92 -26.57
N PRO A 275 -13.50 -11.87 -25.65
CA PRO A 275 -14.68 -12.44 -24.99
C PRO A 275 -15.05 -11.69 -23.68
N ASN A 276 -16.35 -11.50 -23.45
CA ASN A 276 -16.89 -10.78 -22.29
C ASN A 276 -16.62 -11.57 -21.00
N MET A 277 -15.65 -11.15 -20.18
CA MET A 277 -15.21 -11.85 -18.97
C MET A 277 -16.31 -12.14 -17.92
N TYR A 278 -17.49 -11.51 -18.07
CA TYR A 278 -18.68 -11.71 -17.24
C TYR A 278 -19.77 -12.57 -17.89
N ASP A 279 -19.53 -13.15 -19.07
CA ASP A 279 -20.42 -14.12 -19.72
C ASP A 279 -20.61 -15.36 -18.83
N ASN A 280 -21.83 -15.90 -18.81
CA ASN A 280 -22.16 -17.06 -17.98
C ASN A 280 -21.41 -18.33 -18.40
N ARG A 281 -20.94 -18.42 -19.65
CA ARG A 281 -20.11 -19.51 -20.16
C ARG A 281 -18.71 -19.53 -19.52
N MET A 282 -18.31 -18.45 -18.85
CA MET A 282 -17.02 -18.36 -18.14
C MET A 282 -17.12 -18.73 -16.67
N ASN A 283 -18.32 -18.99 -16.17
CA ASN A 283 -18.52 -19.43 -14.79
C ASN A 283 -17.67 -20.68 -14.51
N GLY A 284 -16.83 -20.61 -13.49
CA GLY A 284 -15.95 -21.72 -13.09
C GLY A 284 -14.66 -21.87 -13.91
N THR A 285 -14.39 -20.99 -14.90
CA THR A 285 -13.18 -21.08 -15.74
C THR A 285 -12.35 -19.78 -15.77
N THR A 286 -12.86 -18.71 -15.14
CA THR A 286 -12.24 -17.37 -15.13
C THR A 286 -12.36 -16.73 -13.75
N VAL A 287 -11.32 -15.99 -13.33
CA VAL A 287 -11.33 -15.19 -12.09
C VAL A 287 -11.89 -13.80 -12.38
N ARG A 288 -12.88 -13.35 -11.60
CA ARG A 288 -13.54 -12.04 -11.74
C ARG A 288 -13.05 -11.04 -10.70
N GLY A 289 -11.72 -10.92 -10.59
CA GLY A 289 -11.04 -9.98 -9.69
C GLY A 289 -10.72 -8.61 -10.30
N TRP A 290 -11.31 -8.31 -11.46
CA TRP A 290 -11.13 -7.06 -12.22
C TRP A 290 -11.31 -5.77 -11.42
N PRO A 291 -12.25 -5.67 -10.45
CA PRO A 291 -12.38 -4.46 -9.65
C PRO A 291 -11.13 -4.08 -8.86
N TRP A 292 -10.23 -5.02 -8.58
CA TRP A 292 -8.99 -4.81 -7.82
C TRP A 292 -7.73 -5.29 -8.53
N LEU A 293 -7.74 -5.42 -9.86
CA LEU A 293 -6.48 -5.58 -10.57
C LEU A 293 -5.59 -4.34 -10.31
N ASN A 294 -4.30 -4.54 -10.01
CA ASN A 294 -3.36 -3.49 -9.60
C ASN A 294 -3.68 -2.82 -8.24
N LEU A 295 -4.31 -3.56 -7.33
CA LEU A 295 -4.62 -3.10 -5.98
C LEU A 295 -3.37 -2.59 -5.23
N SER A 296 -3.46 -1.36 -4.73
CA SER A 296 -2.47 -0.81 -3.79
C SER A 296 -2.70 -1.33 -2.37
N PRO A 297 -1.67 -1.41 -1.52
CA PRO A 297 -1.83 -1.88 -0.15
C PRO A 297 -2.87 -1.07 0.63
N GLU A 298 -2.95 0.24 0.42
CA GLU A 298 -3.89 1.13 1.11
C GLU A 298 -5.35 0.76 0.84
N ILE A 299 -5.67 0.48 -0.43
CA ILE A 299 -7.01 0.05 -0.80
C ILE A 299 -7.25 -1.40 -0.36
N GLY A 300 -6.24 -2.27 -0.38
CA GLY A 300 -6.33 -3.61 0.21
C GLY A 300 -6.67 -3.58 1.70
N ARG A 301 -6.03 -2.68 2.46
CA ARG A 301 -6.35 -2.44 3.86
C ARG A 301 -7.80 -1.95 4.02
N TYR A 302 -8.23 -0.99 3.20
CA TYR A 302 -9.61 -0.51 3.17
C TYR A 302 -10.62 -1.67 2.94
N LEU A 303 -10.38 -2.53 1.96
CA LEU A 303 -11.22 -3.71 1.69
C LEU A 303 -11.27 -4.68 2.89
N GLY A 304 -10.18 -4.75 3.66
CA GLY A 304 -10.08 -5.59 4.85
C GLY A 304 -10.73 -5.04 6.11
N GLU A 305 -10.84 -3.71 6.27
CA GLU A 305 -11.20 -3.11 7.57
C GLU A 305 -12.36 -2.10 7.53
N ALA A 306 -12.72 -1.55 6.37
CA ALA A 306 -13.68 -0.44 6.30
C ALA A 306 -15.10 -0.83 6.69
N ALA A 307 -15.55 -2.03 6.31
CA ALA A 307 -16.84 -2.58 6.72
C ALA A 307 -16.83 -4.12 6.66
N PRO A 308 -17.41 -4.82 7.65
CA PRO A 308 -17.48 -6.30 7.63
C PRO A 308 -18.20 -6.86 6.39
N ALA A 309 -19.27 -6.20 5.93
CA ALA A 309 -20.02 -6.64 4.75
C ALA A 309 -19.18 -6.55 3.47
N LEU A 310 -18.42 -5.46 3.30
CA LEU A 310 -17.49 -5.28 2.18
C LEU A 310 -16.41 -6.38 2.19
N ARG A 311 -15.76 -6.59 3.35
CA ARG A 311 -14.74 -7.64 3.50
C ARG A 311 -15.28 -9.01 3.12
N THR A 312 -16.49 -9.35 3.57
CA THR A 312 -17.15 -10.62 3.23
C THR A 312 -17.39 -10.74 1.72
N ALA A 313 -17.91 -9.70 1.07
CA ALA A 313 -18.15 -9.73 -0.38
C ALA A 313 -16.85 -9.94 -1.18
N VAL A 314 -15.77 -9.25 -0.80
CA VAL A 314 -14.44 -9.40 -1.41
C VAL A 314 -13.91 -10.83 -1.25
N LEU A 315 -13.99 -11.39 -0.04
CA LEU A 315 -13.49 -12.74 0.21
C LEU A 315 -14.34 -13.82 -0.48
N THR A 316 -15.66 -13.65 -0.56
CA THR A 316 -16.52 -14.53 -1.34
C THR A 316 -16.07 -14.60 -2.80
N ARG A 317 -15.81 -13.45 -3.44
CA ARG A 317 -15.30 -13.41 -4.82
C ARG A 317 -13.91 -14.01 -4.96
N PHE A 318 -13.03 -13.78 -3.98
CA PHE A 318 -11.72 -14.41 -3.96
C PHE A 318 -11.83 -15.95 -3.88
N ASP A 319 -12.75 -16.46 -3.07
CA ASP A 319 -12.98 -17.89 -2.90
C ASP A 319 -13.60 -18.54 -4.13
N GLU A 320 -14.48 -17.85 -4.85
CA GLU A 320 -14.94 -18.27 -6.19
C GLU A 320 -13.75 -18.46 -7.15
N GLY A 321 -12.78 -17.54 -7.12
CA GLY A 321 -11.56 -17.63 -7.91
C GLY A 321 -10.68 -18.82 -7.51
N ARG A 322 -10.51 -19.07 -6.20
CA ARG A 322 -9.78 -20.24 -5.70
C ARG A 322 -10.46 -21.56 -6.04
N ALA A 323 -11.79 -21.59 -6.05
CA ALA A 323 -12.54 -22.77 -6.45
C ALA A 323 -12.38 -23.08 -7.94
N ALA A 324 -12.38 -22.05 -8.80
CA ALA A 324 -12.17 -22.20 -10.23
C ALA A 324 -10.72 -22.58 -10.57
N LEU A 325 -9.74 -21.94 -9.92
CA LEU A 325 -8.30 -22.11 -10.18
C LEU A 325 -7.54 -22.37 -8.86
N PRO A 326 -7.58 -23.59 -8.29
CA PRO A 326 -6.97 -23.89 -6.98
C PRO A 326 -5.46 -23.64 -6.90
N PHE A 327 -4.75 -23.72 -8.02
CA PHE A 327 -3.32 -23.46 -8.17
C PHE A 327 -3.10 -22.26 -9.11
N TRP A 328 -3.88 -21.19 -8.95
CA TRP A 328 -3.83 -19.98 -9.77
C TRP A 328 -2.44 -19.35 -9.92
N TRP A 329 -1.52 -19.66 -9.02
CA TRP A 329 -0.12 -19.21 -9.04
C TRP A 329 0.80 -20.04 -9.93
N LEU A 330 0.29 -21.10 -10.57
CA LEU A 330 1.01 -21.93 -11.53
C LEU A 330 0.47 -21.63 -12.95
N PRO A 331 1.01 -20.62 -13.64
CA PRO A 331 0.41 -20.07 -14.86
C PRO A 331 0.30 -21.06 -16.03
N LYS A 332 1.20 -22.05 -16.07
CA LYS A 332 1.32 -23.03 -17.16
C LYS A 332 0.59 -24.36 -16.88
N LEU A 333 -0.22 -24.44 -15.83
CA LEU A 333 -1.09 -25.59 -15.64
C LEU A 333 -2.17 -25.65 -16.72
N SER A 334 -2.52 -26.86 -17.16
CA SER A 334 -3.55 -27.09 -18.19
C SER A 334 -4.98 -26.88 -17.67
N TYR A 335 -5.24 -25.77 -16.97
CA TYR A 335 -6.59 -25.34 -16.67
C TYR A 335 -7.32 -25.07 -17.97
N PHE A 336 -8.44 -25.75 -18.20
CA PHE A 336 -9.36 -25.31 -19.24
C PHE A 336 -9.87 -23.92 -18.85
N THR A 337 -9.64 -22.96 -19.72
CA THR A 337 -10.14 -21.61 -19.54
C THR A 337 -10.91 -21.19 -20.75
N ARG A 338 -12.10 -20.64 -20.52
CA ARG A 338 -12.76 -19.89 -21.55
C ARG A 338 -12.17 -18.49 -21.56
N SER A 339 -11.89 -17.98 -22.74
CA SER A 339 -11.94 -16.52 -22.94
C SER A 339 -10.73 -15.68 -22.50
N TRP A 340 -9.68 -16.26 -21.93
CA TRP A 340 -8.43 -15.51 -21.73
C TRP A 340 -7.71 -15.18 -23.04
N THR A 341 -7.64 -16.11 -24.00
CA THR A 341 -6.88 -15.95 -25.25
C THR A 341 -7.67 -16.36 -26.49
N GLY A 342 -8.98 -16.63 -26.39
CA GLY A 342 -9.85 -17.17 -27.46
C GLY A 342 -11.12 -17.79 -26.86
N ASP A 343 -12.01 -18.41 -27.64
CA ASP A 343 -13.19 -19.06 -27.05
C ASP A 343 -12.77 -20.19 -26.09
N GLU A 344 -11.81 -21.05 -26.47
CA GLU A 344 -11.34 -22.15 -25.62
C GLU A 344 -9.80 -22.13 -25.52
N GLY A 345 -9.25 -22.35 -24.32
CA GLY A 345 -7.80 -22.30 -24.13
C GLY A 345 -7.33 -22.97 -22.86
N SER A 346 -6.01 -22.93 -22.66
CA SER A 346 -5.36 -23.50 -21.48
C SER A 346 -4.44 -22.51 -20.76
N GLY A 347 -4.27 -22.70 -19.46
CA GLY A 347 -3.39 -21.86 -18.65
C GLY A 347 -4.07 -20.66 -18.02
N VAL A 348 -3.31 -19.90 -17.24
CA VAL A 348 -3.82 -18.81 -16.40
C VAL A 348 -2.96 -17.59 -16.66
N LEU A 349 -3.55 -16.44 -17.01
CA LEU A 349 -2.78 -15.22 -17.28
C LEU A 349 -2.12 -14.64 -16.02
N SER A 350 -1.06 -13.86 -16.21
CA SER A 350 -0.37 -13.17 -15.11
C SER A 350 -1.29 -12.23 -14.31
N GLU A 351 -2.29 -11.62 -14.95
CA GLU A 351 -3.27 -10.77 -14.25
C GLU A 351 -4.06 -11.52 -13.17
N VAL A 352 -4.22 -12.84 -13.27
CA VAL A 352 -4.83 -13.61 -12.19
C VAL A 352 -3.98 -13.55 -10.93
N MET A 353 -2.65 -13.62 -11.04
CA MET A 353 -1.76 -13.36 -9.90
C MET A 353 -1.94 -11.91 -9.39
N GLY A 354 -2.10 -10.95 -10.30
CA GLY A 354 -2.43 -9.56 -9.97
C GLY A 354 -3.79 -9.34 -9.29
N MET A 355 -4.74 -10.26 -9.44
CA MET A 355 -6.05 -10.24 -8.79
C MET A 355 -6.08 -11.01 -7.47
N MET A 356 -5.28 -12.06 -7.35
CA MET A 356 -5.35 -13.00 -6.23
C MET A 356 -4.36 -12.62 -5.12
N THR A 357 -3.10 -12.34 -5.47
CA THR A 357 -2.05 -12.09 -4.46
C THR A 357 -2.34 -10.87 -3.58
N PRO A 358 -2.78 -9.70 -4.09
CA PRO A 358 -3.05 -8.55 -3.24
C PRO A 358 -4.18 -8.79 -2.23
N ILE A 359 -5.18 -9.63 -2.56
CA ILE A 359 -6.24 -10.00 -1.63
C ILE A 359 -5.70 -10.96 -0.56
N GLU A 360 -4.93 -11.97 -0.95
CA GLU A 360 -4.27 -12.89 -0.01
C GLU A 360 -3.35 -12.13 0.96
N ARG A 361 -2.61 -11.13 0.47
CA ARG A 361 -1.70 -10.31 1.29
C ARG A 361 -2.41 -9.29 2.18
N TRP A 362 -3.28 -8.44 1.63
CA TRP A 362 -3.75 -7.23 2.31
C TRP A 362 -5.12 -7.37 2.97
N VAL A 363 -5.96 -8.30 2.48
CA VAL A 363 -7.34 -8.51 3.00
C VAL A 363 -7.40 -9.76 3.87
N LEU A 364 -6.87 -10.88 3.38
CA LEU A 364 -6.80 -12.12 4.14
C LEU A 364 -5.66 -12.11 5.16
N GLN A 365 -4.59 -11.35 4.89
CA GLN A 365 -3.40 -11.25 5.72
C GLN A 365 -2.71 -12.61 5.91
N ALA A 366 -2.54 -13.35 4.81
CA ALA A 366 -1.85 -14.63 4.81
C ALA A 366 -0.40 -14.47 5.32
N ASP A 367 0.07 -15.52 5.99
CA ASP A 367 1.43 -15.57 6.53
C ASP A 367 2.50 -15.68 5.42
N ALA A 368 3.75 -15.44 5.81
CA ALA A 368 4.90 -15.45 4.92
C ALA A 368 5.08 -16.79 4.19
N ALA A 369 4.89 -17.91 4.90
CA ALA A 369 5.04 -19.25 4.34
C ALA A 369 3.99 -19.55 3.25
N THR A 370 2.75 -19.11 3.47
CA THR A 370 1.66 -19.24 2.50
C THR A 370 1.96 -18.43 1.25
N LEU A 371 2.36 -17.17 1.41
CA LEU A 371 2.71 -16.31 0.28
C LEU A 371 3.91 -16.86 -0.50
N ALA A 372 4.99 -17.25 0.19
CA ALA A 372 6.17 -17.88 -0.41
C ALA A 372 5.81 -19.14 -1.22
N SER A 373 4.83 -19.93 -0.77
CA SER A 373 4.36 -21.13 -1.50
C SER A 373 3.75 -20.82 -2.87
N ARG A 374 3.25 -19.60 -3.09
CA ARG A 374 2.71 -19.13 -4.38
C ARG A 374 3.80 -18.88 -5.41
N LEU A 375 5.04 -18.64 -4.96
CA LEU A 375 6.18 -18.37 -5.83
C LEU A 375 6.88 -19.64 -6.33
N ARG A 376 6.26 -20.82 -6.12
CA ARG A 376 6.69 -22.07 -6.78
C ARG A 376 6.40 -22.08 -8.28
N GLY A 377 5.55 -21.19 -8.78
CA GLY A 377 5.35 -20.96 -10.21
C GLY A 377 6.44 -20.05 -10.78
N SER A 378 6.73 -20.18 -12.06
CA SER A 378 7.62 -19.25 -12.78
C SER A 378 6.86 -18.05 -13.33
N PRO A 379 7.51 -16.89 -13.52
CA PRO A 379 6.92 -15.78 -14.26
C PRO A 379 6.59 -16.20 -15.71
N PHE A 380 5.63 -15.53 -16.33
CA PHE A 380 5.29 -15.77 -17.74
C PHE A 380 6.46 -15.49 -18.70
N GLY A 381 7.26 -14.49 -18.35
CA GLY A 381 8.37 -14.00 -19.14
C GLY A 381 9.08 -12.88 -18.40
N ARG A 382 10.01 -12.22 -19.07
CA ARG A 382 10.80 -11.13 -18.53
C ARG A 382 9.91 -9.99 -18.04
N GLY A 383 10.20 -9.56 -16.82
CA GLY A 383 9.53 -8.41 -16.21
C GLY A 383 8.06 -8.63 -15.92
N ASP A 384 7.61 -9.87 -15.75
CA ASP A 384 6.24 -10.20 -15.38
C ASP A 384 5.84 -9.48 -14.08
N CYS A 385 5.16 -8.34 -14.23
CA CYS A 385 5.00 -7.35 -13.17
C CYS A 385 4.21 -7.90 -11.98
N HIS A 386 3.12 -8.63 -12.22
CA HIS A 386 2.30 -9.19 -11.15
C HIS A 386 3.03 -10.28 -10.37
N TRP A 387 3.82 -11.11 -11.06
CA TRP A 387 4.61 -12.15 -10.41
C TRP A 387 5.74 -11.57 -9.57
N ILE A 388 6.47 -10.59 -10.10
CA ILE A 388 7.56 -9.91 -9.37
C ILE A 388 7.00 -9.13 -8.16
N GLU A 389 5.85 -8.46 -8.31
CA GLU A 389 5.18 -7.79 -7.20
C GLU A 389 4.69 -8.80 -6.14
N ALA A 390 4.21 -9.98 -6.54
CA ALA A 390 3.87 -11.06 -5.62
C ALA A 390 5.11 -11.58 -4.86
N LEU A 391 6.25 -11.68 -5.55
CA LEU A 391 7.52 -12.08 -4.96
C LEU A 391 7.99 -11.06 -3.90
N VAL A 392 7.92 -9.76 -4.20
CA VAL A 392 8.22 -8.70 -3.22
C VAL A 392 7.28 -8.78 -2.01
N GLN A 393 5.97 -8.99 -2.24
CA GLN A 393 5.01 -9.12 -1.14
C GLN A 393 5.29 -10.35 -0.26
N ALA A 394 5.75 -11.46 -0.84
CA ALA A 394 6.18 -12.63 -0.08
C ALA A 394 7.45 -12.34 0.72
N ILE A 395 8.47 -11.70 0.13
CA ILE A 395 9.69 -11.28 0.83
C ILE A 395 9.35 -10.39 2.04
N GLU A 396 8.56 -9.35 1.83
CA GLU A 396 8.22 -8.39 2.89
C GLU A 396 7.31 -9.00 3.96
N ALA A 397 6.65 -10.14 3.70
CA ALA A 397 5.90 -10.87 4.71
C ALA A 397 6.79 -11.54 5.77
N HIS A 398 8.08 -11.75 5.48
CA HIS A 398 9.09 -12.20 6.45
C HIS A 398 9.59 -11.07 7.37
N SER A 399 8.87 -9.95 7.43
CA SER A 399 9.16 -8.82 8.33
C SER A 399 7.88 -8.32 9.00
N PRO A 400 7.97 -7.72 10.20
CA PRO A 400 6.88 -6.91 10.73
C PRO A 400 6.57 -5.75 9.78
N VAL A 401 5.29 -5.51 9.53
CA VAL A 401 4.82 -4.38 8.71
C VAL A 401 4.20 -3.32 9.61
N ALA A 402 4.69 -2.08 9.50
CA ALA A 402 4.13 -0.93 10.18
C ALA A 402 3.49 0.04 9.19
N TRP A 403 2.27 0.50 9.46
CA TRP A 403 1.62 1.55 8.68
C TRP A 403 2.12 2.91 9.13
N ARG A 404 2.81 3.64 8.23
CA ARG A 404 3.46 4.91 8.54
C ARG A 404 2.89 6.04 7.70
N ASP A 405 2.69 7.21 8.31
CA ASP A 405 2.28 8.43 7.61
C ASP A 405 3.44 8.94 6.75
N VAL A 406 3.30 8.85 5.43
CA VAL A 406 4.39 9.14 4.47
C VAL A 406 4.73 10.62 4.35
N ARG A 407 3.93 11.51 4.96
CA ARG A 407 4.26 12.94 5.07
C ARG A 407 5.42 13.18 6.04
N TYR A 408 5.64 12.25 6.97
CA TYR A 408 6.64 12.34 8.04
C TYR A 408 7.60 11.16 7.94
N PRO A 409 8.57 11.19 7.01
CA PRO A 409 9.54 10.10 6.86
C PRO A 409 10.34 9.88 8.15
N ALA A 410 10.88 8.66 8.30
CA ALA A 410 11.71 8.31 9.44
C ALA A 410 12.83 9.34 9.64
N LEU A 411 12.95 9.86 10.85
CA LEU A 411 14.11 10.59 11.32
C LEU A 411 14.86 9.68 12.30
N PRO A 412 16.01 9.10 11.89
CA PRO A 412 16.77 8.20 12.76
C PRO A 412 17.14 8.88 14.08
N LEU A 413 17.11 8.14 15.19
CA LEU A 413 17.43 8.63 16.52
C LEU A 413 18.79 9.34 16.60
N GLU A 414 19.80 8.83 15.89
CA GLU A 414 21.12 9.46 15.84
C GLU A 414 21.11 10.83 15.14
N THR A 415 20.32 10.96 14.07
CA THR A 415 20.11 12.24 13.38
C THR A 415 19.38 13.21 14.29
N TRP A 416 18.29 12.76 14.94
CA TRP A 416 17.57 13.57 15.92
C TRP A 416 18.51 14.04 17.05
N ARG A 417 19.35 13.15 17.60
CA ARG A 417 20.28 13.52 18.67
C ARG A 417 21.27 14.58 18.20
N THR A 418 21.77 14.45 16.97
CA THR A 418 22.66 15.45 16.37
C THR A 418 21.95 16.79 16.16
N GLU A 419 20.70 16.78 15.68
CA GLU A 419 19.89 17.99 15.50
C GLU A 419 19.54 18.67 16.83
N THR A 420 19.28 17.89 17.88
CA THR A 420 18.89 18.41 19.20
C THR A 420 20.08 18.90 20.02
N PHE A 421 21.14 18.10 20.15
CA PHE A 421 22.26 18.41 21.06
C PHE A 421 23.49 18.99 20.34
N GLY A 422 23.50 19.02 19.01
CA GLY A 422 24.60 19.58 18.22
C GLY A 422 25.93 18.89 18.51
N ALA A 423 26.95 19.67 18.86
CA ALA A 423 28.29 19.14 19.18
C ALA A 423 28.28 18.19 20.39
N GLU A 424 27.30 18.31 21.28
CA GLU A 424 27.20 17.50 22.50
C GLU A 424 26.42 16.19 22.31
N ALA A 425 26.03 15.86 21.07
CA ALA A 425 25.27 14.65 20.76
C ALA A 425 25.97 13.34 21.17
N SER A 426 27.30 13.35 21.31
CA SER A 426 28.08 12.19 21.78
C SER A 426 28.30 12.16 23.30
N SER A 427 27.89 13.21 24.03
CA SER A 427 28.07 13.28 25.47
C SER A 427 27.19 12.25 26.19
N PRO A 428 27.57 11.81 27.41
CA PRO A 428 26.72 10.95 28.24
C PRO A 428 25.34 11.56 28.54
N ALA A 429 25.24 12.89 28.61
CA ALA A 429 24.00 13.60 28.90
C ALA A 429 23.00 13.56 27.72
N ALA A 430 23.47 13.36 26.50
CA ALA A 430 22.62 13.24 25.29
C ALA A 430 22.16 11.79 25.01
N GLN A 431 22.60 10.82 25.80
CA GLN A 431 22.26 9.40 25.60
C GLN A 431 20.80 9.12 25.96
N ASP A 432 20.24 8.06 25.40
CA ASP A 432 18.82 7.70 25.49
C ASP A 432 18.22 7.72 26.90
N LEU A 433 18.98 7.25 27.89
CA LEU A 433 18.55 7.12 29.29
C LEU A 433 18.99 8.29 30.17
N ALA A 434 19.69 9.27 29.60
CA ALA A 434 20.02 10.50 30.29
C ALA A 434 18.84 11.48 30.23
N ASP A 435 18.78 12.35 31.21
CA ASP A 435 17.81 13.42 31.38
C ASP A 435 18.60 14.72 31.33
N TRP A 436 18.65 15.34 30.14
CA TRP A 436 19.54 16.46 29.87
C TRP A 436 19.12 17.73 30.62
N ASP A 437 17.81 17.99 30.69
CA ASP A 437 17.24 19.20 31.28
C ASP A 437 16.79 19.02 32.74
N GLY A 438 16.80 17.79 33.25
CA GLY A 438 16.60 17.46 34.66
C GLY A 438 15.14 17.41 35.08
N ASP A 439 14.21 17.25 34.15
CA ASP A 439 12.77 17.26 34.43
C ASP A 439 12.15 15.88 34.72
N GLY A 440 13.00 14.84 34.74
CA GLY A 440 12.65 13.46 35.03
C GLY A 440 12.29 12.65 33.79
N ARG A 441 12.35 13.21 32.58
CA ARG A 441 12.16 12.48 31.32
C ARG A 441 13.49 12.27 30.61
N VAL A 442 13.72 11.03 30.21
CA VAL A 442 14.95 10.69 29.49
C VAL A 442 14.84 11.07 28.02
N ASN A 443 15.97 11.35 27.37
CA ASN A 443 16.04 11.80 25.98
C ASN A 443 15.28 10.89 24.99
N LEU A 444 15.25 9.57 25.24
CA LEU A 444 14.47 8.65 24.41
C LEU A 444 12.96 8.91 24.51
N LEU A 445 12.47 9.23 25.70
CA LEU A 445 11.06 9.58 25.92
C LEU A 445 10.76 10.96 25.35
N GLU A 446 11.68 11.92 25.48
CA GLU A 446 11.60 13.24 24.85
C GLU A 446 11.41 13.12 23.33
N ARG A 447 12.28 12.34 22.69
CA ARG A 447 12.18 11.98 21.27
C ARG A 447 10.81 11.38 20.93
N ALA A 448 10.37 10.43 21.74
CA ALA A 448 9.16 9.68 21.47
C ALA A 448 7.89 10.53 21.53
N LEU A 449 7.84 11.45 22.49
CA LEU A 449 6.69 12.31 22.77
C LEU A 449 6.75 13.63 21.98
N GLY A 450 7.91 13.98 21.43
CA GLY A 450 8.15 15.22 20.68
C GLY A 450 8.27 16.46 21.57
N THR A 451 8.75 16.28 22.80
CA THR A 451 9.02 17.35 23.78
C THR A 451 10.45 17.89 23.65
N ASN A 452 10.76 18.97 24.37
CA ASN A 452 12.05 19.64 24.25
C ASN A 452 13.11 19.09 25.22
N ALA A 453 13.98 18.19 24.75
CA ALA A 453 15.05 17.63 25.58
C ALA A 453 16.10 18.63 26.11
N LEU A 454 16.08 19.90 25.67
CA LEU A 454 17.00 20.94 26.16
C LEU A 454 16.37 21.84 27.23
N ALA A 455 15.06 21.73 27.49
CA ALA A 455 14.38 22.62 28.42
C ALA A 455 13.18 21.94 29.08
N ALA A 456 13.22 21.92 30.41
CA ALA A 456 12.19 21.32 31.24
C ALA A 456 10.78 21.75 30.83
N ASP A 457 9.94 20.78 30.47
CA ASP A 457 8.56 21.01 30.06
C ASP A 457 7.56 20.03 30.72
N ALA A 458 6.26 20.26 30.49
CA ALA A 458 5.22 19.42 31.04
C ALA A 458 4.99 18.20 30.14
N ALA A 459 5.01 17.01 30.73
CA ALA A 459 4.79 15.76 29.99
C ALA A 459 3.45 15.80 29.23
N PRO A 460 3.41 15.47 27.92
CA PRO A 460 2.20 15.48 27.11
C PRO A 460 1.37 14.20 27.33
N LEU A 461 1.12 13.89 28.61
CA LEU A 461 0.34 12.75 29.07
C LEU A 461 -0.98 13.26 29.64
N ALA A 462 -2.08 12.61 29.28
CA ALA A 462 -3.41 12.94 29.82
C ALA A 462 -4.16 11.69 30.27
N PHE A 463 -4.93 11.82 31.35
CA PHE A 463 -5.78 10.76 31.87
C PHE A 463 -7.23 11.19 31.77
N GLY A 464 -8.12 10.25 31.47
CA GLY A 464 -9.54 10.55 31.35
C GLY A 464 -10.40 9.30 31.48
N THR A 465 -11.61 9.37 30.97
CA THR A 465 -12.50 8.23 30.83
C THR A 465 -13.22 8.26 29.49
N VAL A 466 -13.68 7.09 29.04
CA VAL A 466 -14.57 6.94 27.89
C VAL A 466 -15.74 6.04 28.28
N THR A 467 -16.95 6.43 27.92
CA THR A 467 -18.16 5.63 28.14
C THR A 467 -18.54 4.90 26.87
N LEU A 468 -18.69 3.58 26.95
CA LEU A 468 -19.12 2.71 25.86
C LEU A 468 -20.32 1.89 26.33
N GLY A 469 -21.50 2.19 25.80
CA GLY A 469 -22.74 1.62 26.32
C GLY A 469 -23.01 2.10 27.76
N ALA A 470 -23.18 1.17 28.68
CA ALA A 470 -23.42 1.46 30.10
C ALA A 470 -22.11 1.58 30.93
N ASP A 471 -20.96 1.22 30.35
CA ASP A 471 -19.70 1.09 31.07
C ASP A 471 -18.77 2.27 30.81
N THR A 472 -18.04 2.69 31.86
CA THR A 472 -17.03 3.76 31.78
C THR A 472 -15.65 3.18 32.03
N PHE A 473 -14.71 3.43 31.12
CA PHE A 473 -13.34 2.90 31.15
C PHE A 473 -12.34 4.04 31.35
N PRO A 474 -11.28 3.87 32.16
CA PRO A 474 -10.23 4.88 32.27
C PRO A 474 -9.38 4.91 30.99
N THR A 475 -8.96 6.11 30.59
CA THR A 475 -8.14 6.35 29.40
C THR A 475 -6.79 6.97 29.76
N PHE A 476 -5.80 6.65 28.94
CA PHE A 476 -4.46 7.22 28.96
C PHE A 476 -4.14 7.73 27.56
N SER A 477 -3.72 8.99 27.47
CA SER A 477 -3.34 9.63 26.22
C SER A 477 -1.89 10.10 26.27
N TYR A 478 -1.18 9.95 25.16
CA TYR A 478 0.19 10.38 25.00
C TYR A 478 0.41 10.95 23.59
N SER A 479 1.35 11.89 23.48
CA SER A 479 1.83 12.38 22.17
C SER A 479 2.79 11.36 21.55
N ARG A 480 2.79 11.24 20.22
CA ARG A 480 3.73 10.42 19.46
C ARG A 480 4.30 11.22 18.29
N ASP A 481 5.63 11.28 18.17
CA ASP A 481 6.29 11.84 16.99
C ASP A 481 6.18 10.86 15.81
N LYS A 482 5.50 11.27 14.73
CA LYS A 482 5.31 10.45 13.53
C LYS A 482 6.59 10.20 12.74
N THR A 483 7.70 10.87 13.08
CA THR A 483 9.02 10.61 12.50
C THR A 483 9.83 9.55 13.26
N ALA A 484 9.42 9.18 14.48
CA ALA A 484 10.13 8.24 15.35
C ALA A 484 9.79 6.77 15.02
N TRP A 485 10.12 6.34 13.81
CA TRP A 485 9.78 4.99 13.32
C TRP A 485 10.62 3.89 13.98
N ASP A 486 11.76 4.26 14.51
CA ASP A 486 12.73 3.43 15.22
C ASP A 486 12.37 3.26 16.71
N LEU A 487 11.17 3.65 17.13
CA LEU A 487 10.68 3.48 18.50
C LEU A 487 9.40 2.63 18.57
N ASN A 488 9.33 1.84 19.64
CA ASN A 488 8.16 1.07 20.05
C ASN A 488 7.51 1.71 21.28
N TYR A 489 6.19 1.78 21.26
CA TYR A 489 5.35 2.36 22.31
C TYR A 489 4.51 1.25 22.92
N LEU A 490 4.54 1.13 24.24
CA LEU A 490 3.76 0.15 24.96
C LEU A 490 3.10 0.80 26.16
N VAL A 491 1.77 0.91 26.12
CA VAL A 491 0.99 1.28 27.29
C VAL A 491 0.88 0.07 28.20
N GLU A 492 1.23 0.26 29.46
CA GLU A 492 1.16 -0.77 30.49
C GLU A 492 0.21 -0.34 31.60
N THR A 493 -0.60 -1.27 32.10
CA THR A 493 -1.52 -1.03 33.21
C THR A 493 -1.13 -1.85 34.43
N SER A 494 -1.44 -1.34 35.62
CA SER A 494 -1.20 -2.04 36.88
C SER A 494 -2.29 -1.73 37.90
N THR A 495 -2.51 -2.66 38.84
CA THR A 495 -3.38 -2.46 40.01
C THR A 495 -2.61 -2.27 41.32
N ASP A 496 -1.31 -2.53 41.32
CA ASP A 496 -0.45 -2.62 42.52
C ASP A 496 0.89 -1.88 42.38
N LEU A 497 1.16 -1.26 41.22
CA LEU A 497 2.44 -0.65 40.81
C LEU A 497 3.63 -1.62 40.71
N ALA A 498 3.43 -2.91 40.97
CA ALA A 498 4.46 -3.93 40.94
C ALA A 498 4.32 -4.82 39.71
N THR A 499 3.11 -5.28 39.44
CA THR A 499 2.75 -6.15 38.32
C THR A 499 2.17 -5.30 37.20
N TRP A 500 2.80 -5.36 36.02
CA TRP A 500 2.42 -4.56 34.85
C TRP A 500 1.99 -5.49 33.71
N THR A 501 0.85 -5.18 33.09
CA THR A 501 0.32 -5.89 31.91
C THR A 501 0.21 -4.94 30.72
N SER A 502 0.31 -5.46 29.50
CA SER A 502 0.40 -4.65 28.29
C SER A 502 -0.23 -5.32 27.07
N GLY A 503 -0.40 -4.58 25.98
CA GLY A 503 -0.91 -5.11 24.71
C GLY A 503 -2.42 -5.33 24.72
N ALA A 504 -2.92 -6.16 23.80
CA ALA A 504 -4.34 -6.35 23.54
C ALA A 504 -5.14 -6.94 24.72
N GLU A 505 -4.46 -7.50 25.73
CA GLU A 505 -5.07 -8.00 26.96
C GLU A 505 -5.17 -6.93 28.07
N ALA A 506 -4.50 -5.79 27.90
CA ALA A 506 -4.44 -4.72 28.90
C ALA A 506 -5.17 -3.46 28.44
N THR A 507 -4.98 -3.05 27.19
CA THR A 507 -5.54 -1.81 26.64
C THR A 507 -6.19 -2.01 25.27
N ALA A 508 -7.06 -1.08 24.91
CA ALA A 508 -7.65 -0.95 23.59
C ALA A 508 -7.57 0.50 23.10
N GLY A 509 -7.28 0.71 21.82
CA GLY A 509 -7.29 2.04 21.21
C GLY A 509 -8.68 2.68 21.25
N VAL A 510 -8.72 3.98 21.52
CA VAL A 510 -9.95 4.80 21.54
C VAL A 510 -9.94 5.80 20.41
N ALA A 511 -8.85 6.56 20.28
CA ALA A 511 -8.73 7.62 19.29
C ALA A 511 -7.27 7.87 18.91
N ILE A 512 -7.07 8.37 17.70
CA ILE A 512 -5.82 8.95 17.23
C ILE A 512 -6.18 10.33 16.68
N LEU A 513 -5.59 11.38 17.22
CA LEU A 513 -5.80 12.75 16.77
C LEU A 513 -4.53 13.26 16.10
N ASP A 514 -4.60 13.53 14.80
CA ASP A 514 -3.49 14.12 14.03
C ASP A 514 -3.25 15.57 14.48
N GLN A 515 -2.00 15.89 14.84
CA GLN A 515 -1.54 17.21 15.28
C GLN A 515 -0.36 17.68 14.43
N GLY A 516 -0.33 17.29 13.15
CA GLY A 516 0.77 17.62 12.25
C GLY A 516 1.89 16.59 12.40
N ARG A 517 3.09 16.97 12.82
CA ARG A 517 4.19 16.02 13.05
C ARG A 517 3.90 15.08 14.22
N LEU A 518 3.18 15.59 15.21
CA LEU A 518 2.74 14.81 16.36
C LEU A 518 1.36 14.24 16.10
N GLU A 519 1.03 13.19 16.83
CA GLU A 519 -0.33 12.73 16.99
C GLU A 519 -0.59 12.37 18.45
N GLN A 520 -1.81 12.60 18.91
CA GLN A 520 -2.23 12.18 20.23
C GLN A 520 -2.90 10.81 20.13
N ILE A 521 -2.32 9.81 20.78
CA ILE A 521 -2.90 8.47 20.91
C ILE A 521 -3.67 8.41 22.21
N THR A 522 -4.92 7.92 22.17
CA THR A 522 -5.72 7.63 23.36
C THR A 522 -6.03 6.14 23.41
N GLU A 523 -5.68 5.50 24.52
CA GLU A 523 -6.01 4.11 24.83
C GLU A 523 -6.87 4.03 26.09
N ARG A 524 -7.72 3.02 26.19
CA ARG A 524 -8.48 2.69 27.39
C ARG A 524 -8.00 1.40 28.00
N ALA A 525 -8.12 1.25 29.32
CA ALA A 525 -8.05 -0.07 29.93
C ALA A 525 -9.25 -0.94 29.52
N LEU A 526 -9.07 -2.26 29.54
CA LEU A 526 -10.17 -3.20 29.29
C LEU A 526 -11.16 -3.32 30.46
N GLN A 527 -10.74 -3.00 31.68
CA GLN A 527 -11.60 -3.06 32.87
C GLN A 527 -12.31 -1.72 33.10
N THR A 528 -13.55 -1.79 33.62
CA THR A 528 -14.37 -0.62 33.91
C THR A 528 -13.90 0.13 35.16
N SER A 529 -14.36 1.38 35.29
CA SER A 529 -14.06 2.28 36.41
C SER A 529 -14.97 2.03 37.64
N ALA A 530 -15.90 1.07 37.56
CA ALA A 530 -16.88 0.81 38.61
C ALA A 530 -16.23 0.10 39.82
N SER A 531 -15.86 0.88 40.84
CA SER A 531 -15.41 0.46 42.19
C SER A 531 -14.39 -0.70 42.25
N GLY A 532 -13.45 -0.75 41.31
CA GLY A 532 -12.31 -1.67 41.35
C GLY A 532 -11.08 -1.09 42.07
N PRO A 533 -10.00 -1.90 42.27
CA PRO A 533 -8.71 -1.38 42.73
C PRO A 533 -8.22 -0.25 41.80
N ARG A 534 -7.45 0.69 42.37
CA ARG A 534 -6.82 1.79 41.62
C ARG A 534 -6.11 1.24 40.37
N ARG A 535 -6.30 1.90 39.23
CA ARG A 535 -5.62 1.57 37.98
C ARG A 535 -4.52 2.59 37.71
N PHE A 536 -3.33 2.10 37.47
CA PHE A 536 -2.18 2.91 37.08
C PHE A 536 -1.85 2.63 35.62
N PHE A 537 -1.39 3.66 34.91
CA PHE A 537 -0.84 3.53 33.56
C PHE A 537 0.61 4.00 33.56
N ARG A 538 1.41 3.42 32.69
CA ARG A 538 2.68 4.00 32.26
C ARG A 538 2.89 3.77 30.78
N LEU A 539 3.67 4.64 30.16
CA LEU A 539 4.16 4.44 28.81
C LEU A 539 5.60 3.92 28.87
N ARG A 540 5.84 2.77 28.25
CA ARG A 540 7.18 2.25 28.02
C ARG A 540 7.57 2.48 26.57
N VAL A 541 8.66 3.19 26.36
CA VAL A 541 9.27 3.41 25.05
C VAL A 541 10.57 2.62 24.97
N THR A 542 10.78 1.95 23.85
CA THR A 542 12.02 1.20 23.55
C THR A 542 12.43 1.43 22.11
N ARG A 543 13.71 1.23 21.78
CA ARG A 543 14.14 1.18 20.38
C ARG A 543 13.45 0.00 19.68
N ALA A 544 13.05 0.20 18.43
CA ALA A 544 12.65 -0.86 17.52
C ALA A 544 13.90 -1.68 17.13
N PRO A 545 13.73 -3.01 16.94
CA PRO A 545 14.83 -3.89 16.56
C PRO A 545 15.37 -3.61 15.15
#